data_AF-A0A4R3TGF4-F1
#
_entry.id   AF-A0A4R3TGF4-F1
#
_cell.length_a   1.000
_cell.length_b   1.000
_cell.length_c   1.000
_cell.angle_alpha   90.00
_cell.angle_beta   90.00
_cell.angle_gamma   90.00
#
_symmetry.space_group_name_H-M   'P 1'
#
loop_
_entity.id
_entity.type
_entity.pdbx_description
1 polymer ?
#
loop_
_entity_poly.entity_id
_entity_poly.type
_entity_poly.pdbx_seq_one_letter_code
_entity_poly.pdbx_strand_id
1 'polypeptide(L)'
;MTQHRDWRIDLIEAHPSLFHPPEGHPEQASGYPWCEAGWRDLLERMCGRIEAALRDRETIRFSQIKEKFAGLRVYWRGDLSPETTARINEALALAQARAACTCEGCGAVGQLYQHAGRHQTLCLPHAKGTLIPAESGREDVQFVRAVTARGFRIGPRRYDREADRFIDRPPGEEQ
;
A
#
# COMPACT_ATOMS: atom_id res chain seq x y z
N MET A 1 -32.63 8.01 2.51
CA MET A 1 -31.29 8.44 2.98
C MET A 1 -30.40 7.23 2.88
N THR A 2 -29.62 7.10 1.81
CA THR A 2 -28.71 5.97 1.62
C THR A 2 -27.59 6.11 2.65
N GLN A 3 -27.56 5.23 3.65
CA GLN A 3 -26.50 5.20 4.62
C GLN A 3 -25.22 4.80 3.87
N HIS A 4 -24.34 5.76 3.58
CA HIS A 4 -23.04 5.46 2.97
C HIS A 4 -22.24 4.67 3.99
N ARG A 5 -22.12 3.36 3.75
CA ARG A 5 -21.29 2.47 4.53
C ARG A 5 -19.84 2.92 4.42
N ASP A 6 -19.12 2.96 5.55
CA ASP A 6 -17.71 3.34 5.55
C ASP A 6 -16.92 2.27 4.77
N TRP A 7 -16.23 2.69 3.71
CA TRP A 7 -15.47 1.79 2.84
C TRP A 7 -14.39 1.00 3.59
N ARG A 8 -13.92 1.52 4.73
CA ARG A 8 -12.96 0.84 5.59
C ARG A 8 -13.56 -0.41 6.21
N ILE A 9 -14.82 -0.33 6.60
CA ILE A 9 -15.57 -1.47 7.14
C ILE A 9 -15.79 -2.51 6.05
N ASP A 10 -16.18 -2.09 4.84
CA ASP A 10 -16.31 -2.99 3.69
C ASP A 10 -14.99 -3.74 3.41
N LEU A 11 -13.85 -3.04 3.41
CA LEU A 11 -12.53 -3.66 3.21
C LEU A 11 -12.18 -4.68 4.31
N ILE A 12 -12.45 -4.34 5.57
CA ILE A 12 -12.14 -5.20 6.72
C ILE A 12 -12.98 -6.48 6.68
N GLU A 13 -14.26 -6.35 6.34
CA GLU A 13 -15.18 -7.49 6.21
C GLU A 13 -14.92 -8.34 4.97
N ALA A 14 -14.41 -7.76 3.89
CA ALA A 14 -14.01 -8.49 2.70
C ALA A 14 -12.77 -9.35 2.94
N HIS A 15 -11.88 -8.93 3.84
CA HIS A 15 -10.59 -9.59 4.12
C HIS A 15 -10.40 -9.93 5.61
N PRO A 16 -11.34 -10.66 6.26
CA PRO A 16 -11.32 -10.86 7.70
C PRO A 16 -10.09 -11.66 8.16
N SER A 17 -9.51 -12.48 7.27
CA SER A 17 -8.29 -13.26 7.51
C SER A 17 -7.03 -12.40 7.66
N LEU A 18 -7.05 -11.15 7.19
CA LEU A 18 -5.93 -10.21 7.29
C LEU A 18 -6.12 -9.21 8.43
N PHE A 19 -7.35 -8.74 8.64
CA PHE A 19 -7.66 -7.72 9.64
C PHE A 19 -7.98 -8.29 11.03
N HIS A 20 -8.54 -9.51 11.07
CA HIS A 20 -8.99 -10.18 12.30
C HIS A 20 -9.77 -9.25 13.25
N PRO A 21 -10.87 -8.63 12.79
CA PRO A 21 -11.68 -7.75 13.62
C PRO A 21 -12.28 -8.51 14.81
N PRO A 22 -12.50 -7.85 15.97
CA PRO A 22 -13.36 -8.42 17.01
C PRO A 22 -14.77 -8.68 16.46
N GLU A 23 -15.43 -9.71 16.96
CA GLU A 23 -16.76 -10.13 16.49
C GLU A 23 -17.77 -8.98 16.60
N GLY A 24 -18.44 -8.66 15.49
CA GLY A 24 -19.42 -7.56 15.41
C GLY A 24 -18.82 -6.15 15.46
N HIS A 25 -17.49 -6.00 15.55
CA HIS A 25 -16.81 -4.72 15.73
C HIS A 25 -15.65 -4.51 14.72
N PRO A 26 -15.94 -4.47 13.40
CA PRO A 26 -14.92 -4.24 12.37
C PRO A 26 -14.15 -2.94 12.54
N GLU A 27 -14.75 -1.90 13.12
CA GLU A 27 -14.13 -0.61 13.42
C GLU A 27 -12.98 -0.70 14.44
N GLN A 28 -12.91 -1.79 15.21
CA GLN A 28 -11.90 -2.02 16.24
C GLN A 28 -10.74 -2.90 15.75
N ALA A 29 -10.71 -3.27 14.46
CA ALA A 29 -9.60 -4.01 13.89
C ALA A 29 -8.27 -3.25 14.09
N SER A 30 -7.22 -3.93 14.55
CA SER A 30 -5.90 -3.31 14.72
C SER A 30 -5.34 -2.77 13.40
N GLY A 31 -5.71 -3.39 12.28
CA GLY A 31 -5.37 -2.97 10.93
C GLY A 31 -6.21 -1.85 10.35
N TYR A 32 -7.10 -1.18 11.11
CA TYR A 32 -8.02 -0.17 10.58
C TYR A 32 -7.28 0.88 9.70
N PRO A 33 -7.74 1.14 8.46
CA PRO A 33 -7.06 2.06 7.55
C PRO A 33 -7.15 3.54 7.95
N TRP A 34 -6.04 4.11 8.43
CA TRP A 34 -5.90 5.54 8.68
C TRP A 34 -5.39 6.29 7.44
N CYS A 35 -6.21 6.31 6.39
CA CYS A 35 -5.93 6.99 5.12
C CYS A 35 -7.25 7.36 4.42
N GLU A 36 -7.18 8.13 3.34
CA GLU A 36 -8.36 8.64 2.62
C GLU A 36 -8.91 7.65 1.58
N ALA A 37 -10.17 7.87 1.18
CA ALA A 37 -10.95 6.92 0.36
C ALA A 37 -10.38 6.68 -1.05
N GLY A 38 -9.58 7.61 -1.58
CA GLY A 38 -8.91 7.43 -2.87
C GLY A 38 -7.93 6.26 -2.90
N TRP A 39 -7.52 5.75 -1.72
CA TRP A 39 -6.64 4.59 -1.61
C TRP A 39 -7.41 3.27 -1.38
N ARG A 40 -8.75 3.26 -1.45
CA ARG A 40 -9.52 2.02 -1.34
C ARG A 40 -9.06 0.96 -2.35
N ASP A 41 -9.06 1.29 -3.65
CA ASP A 41 -8.71 0.34 -4.73
C ASP A 41 -7.32 -0.28 -4.54
N LEU A 42 -6.31 0.50 -4.15
CA LEU A 42 -4.96 -0.04 -3.95
C LEU A 42 -4.89 -0.95 -2.72
N LEU A 43 -5.69 -0.70 -1.68
CA LEU A 43 -5.75 -1.54 -0.49
C LEU A 43 -6.49 -2.85 -0.77
N GLU A 44 -7.58 -2.82 -1.54
CA GLU A 44 -8.29 -4.03 -2.01
C GLU A 44 -7.35 -4.94 -2.80
N ARG A 45 -6.63 -4.37 -3.78
CA ARG A 45 -5.64 -5.12 -4.57
C ARG A 45 -4.51 -5.69 -3.72
N MET A 46 -4.03 -4.92 -2.74
CA MET A 46 -3.01 -5.36 -1.80
C MET A 46 -3.49 -6.56 -0.99
N CYS A 47 -4.71 -6.48 -0.43
CA CYS A 47 -5.29 -7.57 0.36
C CYS A 47 -5.46 -8.83 -0.48
N GLY A 48 -6.04 -8.73 -1.68
CA GLY A 48 -6.18 -9.88 -2.58
C GLY A 48 -4.84 -10.53 -2.98
N ARG A 49 -3.80 -9.72 -3.21
CA ARG A 49 -2.43 -10.23 -3.49
C ARG A 49 -1.84 -10.96 -2.28
N ILE A 50 -2.06 -10.46 -1.08
CA ILE A 50 -1.57 -11.07 0.16
C ILE A 50 -2.30 -12.40 0.38
N GLU A 51 -3.62 -12.44 0.27
CA GLU A 51 -4.40 -13.66 0.42
C GLU A 51 -4.00 -14.72 -0.61
N ALA A 52 -3.80 -14.34 -1.87
CA ALA A 52 -3.30 -15.24 -2.91
C ALA A 52 -1.84 -15.69 -2.71
N ALA A 53 -1.10 -15.05 -1.80
CA ALA A 53 0.26 -15.44 -1.44
C ALA A 53 0.33 -16.44 -0.30
N LEU A 54 -0.67 -16.46 0.58
CA LEU A 54 -0.71 -17.33 1.75
C LEU A 54 -0.81 -18.81 1.35
N ARG A 55 -0.06 -19.66 2.06
CA ARG A 55 -0.13 -21.11 2.00
C ARG A 55 -0.93 -21.68 3.17
N ASP A 56 -1.23 -22.97 3.10
CA ASP A 56 -1.91 -23.67 4.19
C ASP A 56 -1.17 -23.49 5.52
N ARG A 57 -1.93 -23.12 6.56
CA ARG A 57 -1.48 -22.86 7.95
C ARG A 57 -0.61 -21.62 8.17
N GLU A 58 -0.28 -20.87 7.11
CA GLU A 58 0.39 -19.58 7.27
C GLU A 58 -0.60 -18.54 7.83
N THR A 59 -0.10 -17.67 8.71
CA THR A 59 -0.94 -16.65 9.35
C THR A 59 -0.35 -15.27 9.18
N ILE A 60 -1.22 -14.29 8.96
CA ILE A 60 -0.86 -12.87 8.93
C ILE A 60 -1.97 -12.06 9.60
N ARG A 61 -1.57 -10.97 10.25
CA ARG A 61 -2.47 -9.97 10.81
C ARG A 61 -1.90 -8.58 10.61
N PHE A 62 -2.72 -7.67 10.07
CA PHE A 62 -2.39 -6.25 10.05
C PHE A 62 -2.43 -5.66 11.46
N SER A 63 -1.38 -4.96 11.84
CA SER A 63 -1.28 -4.25 13.12
C SER A 63 -1.46 -2.75 12.98
N GLN A 64 -1.26 -2.18 11.78
CA GLN A 64 -1.53 -0.78 11.49
C GLN A 64 -1.47 -0.53 9.97
N ILE A 65 -2.43 0.21 9.45
CA ILE A 65 -2.41 0.78 8.09
C ILE A 65 -2.57 2.29 8.22
N LYS A 66 -1.66 3.07 7.65
CA LYS A 66 -1.73 4.53 7.72
C LYS A 66 -1.08 5.23 6.54
N GLU A 67 -1.52 6.46 6.29
CA GLU A 67 -0.75 7.44 5.54
C GLU A 67 0.46 7.90 6.36
N LYS A 68 1.61 8.09 5.69
CA LYS A 68 2.80 8.74 6.23
C LYS A 68 3.63 9.37 5.12
N PHE A 69 3.65 10.71 5.09
CA PHE A 69 4.37 11.53 4.11
C PHE A 69 3.93 11.24 2.66
N ALA A 70 2.64 11.34 2.37
CA ALA A 70 2.02 11.05 1.07
C ALA A 70 2.18 9.59 0.59
N GLY A 71 2.57 8.70 1.49
CA GLY A 71 2.82 7.30 1.20
C GLY A 71 2.06 6.38 2.13
N LEU A 72 1.77 5.16 1.65
CA LEU A 72 1.15 4.12 2.46
C LEU A 72 2.19 3.48 3.39
N ARG A 73 1.80 3.17 4.63
CA ARG A 73 2.56 2.28 5.53
C ARG A 73 1.64 1.20 6.07
N VAL A 74 2.07 -0.04 5.92
CA VAL A 74 1.38 -1.23 6.41
C VAL A 74 2.33 -2.00 7.32
N TYR A 75 1.91 -2.21 8.55
CA TYR A 75 2.59 -3.02 9.53
C TYR A 75 1.78 -4.28 9.76
N TRP A 76 2.46 -5.41 9.81
CA TRP A 76 1.86 -6.72 9.99
C TRP A 76 2.76 -7.61 10.82
N ARG A 77 2.17 -8.67 11.36
CA ARG A 77 2.86 -9.78 12.04
C ARG A 77 2.24 -11.09 11.59
N GLY A 78 3.01 -12.16 11.65
CA GLY A 78 2.55 -13.46 11.17
C GLY A 78 3.62 -14.52 11.25
N ASP A 79 3.21 -15.78 11.10
CA ASP A 79 4.08 -16.92 10.91
C ASP A 79 3.99 -17.37 9.45
N LEU A 80 5.06 -17.12 8.69
CA LEU A 80 5.11 -17.24 7.24
C LEU A 80 6.45 -17.82 6.81
N SER A 81 6.43 -18.64 5.76
CA SER A 81 7.65 -19.05 5.09
C SER A 81 8.39 -17.84 4.49
N PRO A 82 9.73 -17.92 4.27
CA PRO A 82 10.50 -16.86 3.63
C PRO A 82 9.96 -16.49 2.24
N GLU A 83 9.46 -17.48 1.50
CA GLU A 83 8.90 -17.29 0.16
C GLU A 83 7.57 -16.52 0.19
N THR A 84 6.63 -16.91 1.06
CA THR A 84 5.39 -16.16 1.25
C THR A 84 5.67 -14.74 1.75
N THR A 85 6.63 -14.59 2.68
CA THR A 85 7.10 -13.28 3.16
C THR A 85 7.60 -12.40 2.01
N ALA A 86 8.36 -12.96 1.05
CA ALA A 86 8.82 -12.22 -0.11
C ALA A 86 7.66 -11.76 -1.00
N ARG A 87 6.68 -12.64 -1.28
CA ARG A 87 5.47 -12.30 -2.07
C ARG A 87 4.60 -11.24 -1.40
N ILE A 88 4.45 -11.29 -0.08
CA ILE A 88 3.72 -10.27 0.68
C ILE A 88 4.47 -8.94 0.66
N ASN A 89 5.79 -8.93 0.84
CA ASN A 89 6.57 -7.70 0.72
C ASN A 89 6.47 -7.08 -0.68
N GLU A 90 6.40 -7.90 -1.74
CA GLU A 90 6.13 -7.43 -3.11
C GLU A 90 4.74 -6.78 -3.21
N ALA A 91 3.69 -7.42 -2.68
CA ALA A 91 2.34 -6.86 -2.66
C ALA A 91 2.27 -5.51 -1.93
N LEU A 92 2.96 -5.40 -0.79
CA LEU A 92 3.06 -4.16 -0.02
C LEU A 92 3.88 -3.09 -0.76
N ALA A 93 4.93 -3.49 -1.49
CA ALA A 93 5.73 -2.57 -2.28
C ALA A 93 4.92 -1.98 -3.44
N LEU A 94 4.14 -2.81 -4.14
CA LEU A 94 3.21 -2.36 -5.19
C LEU A 94 2.16 -1.38 -4.65
N ALA A 95 1.56 -1.70 -3.50
CA ALA A 95 0.58 -0.81 -2.86
C ALA A 95 1.19 0.55 -2.48
N GLN A 96 2.42 0.55 -1.95
CA GLN A 96 3.16 1.77 -1.61
C GLN A 96 3.49 2.60 -2.86
N ALA A 97 3.98 1.95 -3.92
CA ALA A 97 4.28 2.59 -5.20
C ALA A 97 3.02 3.20 -5.83
N ARG A 98 1.90 2.46 -5.80
CA ARG A 98 0.60 2.95 -6.26
C ARG A 98 0.14 4.15 -5.43
N ALA A 99 0.26 4.10 -4.11
CA ALA A 99 -0.14 5.21 -3.22
C ALA A 99 0.64 6.50 -3.53
N ALA A 100 1.95 6.40 -3.76
CA ALA A 100 2.83 7.54 -4.06
C ALA A 100 2.42 8.34 -5.31
N CYS A 101 1.67 7.73 -6.24
CA CYS A 101 1.17 8.37 -7.46
C CYS A 101 -0.37 8.40 -7.55
N THR A 102 -1.07 8.12 -6.44
CA THR A 102 -2.54 8.11 -6.36
C THR A 102 -3.05 9.24 -5.48
N CYS A 103 -3.97 10.04 -6.00
CA CYS A 103 -4.69 11.04 -5.23
C CYS A 103 -5.37 10.40 -4.02
N GLU A 104 -4.99 10.85 -2.82
CA GLU A 104 -5.55 10.39 -1.55
C GLU A 104 -7.08 10.57 -1.50
N GLY A 105 -7.61 11.64 -2.09
CA GLY A 105 -9.04 11.95 -2.05
C GLY A 105 -9.92 11.11 -2.98
N CYS A 106 -9.51 10.90 -4.23
CA CYS A 106 -10.36 10.26 -5.26
C CYS A 106 -9.77 9.07 -6.02
N GLY A 107 -8.49 8.74 -5.81
CA GLY A 107 -7.88 7.59 -6.50
C GLY A 107 -7.36 7.87 -7.92
N ALA A 108 -7.58 9.08 -8.45
CA ALA A 108 -7.00 9.51 -9.73
C ALA A 108 -5.46 9.59 -9.65
N VAL A 109 -4.79 9.74 -10.80
CA VAL A 109 -3.35 10.03 -10.82
C VAL A 109 -3.07 11.33 -10.06
N GLY A 110 -2.09 11.29 -9.16
CA GLY A 110 -1.72 12.43 -8.33
C GLY A 110 -0.21 12.69 -8.33
N GLN A 111 0.14 13.91 -7.94
CA GLN A 111 1.51 14.36 -7.73
C GLN A 111 1.69 14.77 -6.27
N LEU A 112 2.94 14.86 -5.81
CA LEU A 112 3.25 15.21 -4.44
C LEU A 112 3.05 16.71 -4.22
N TYR A 113 2.22 17.07 -3.24
CA TYR A 113 2.04 18.44 -2.77
C TYR A 113 2.42 18.58 -1.31
N GLN A 114 2.89 19.76 -0.93
CA GLN A 114 3.10 20.16 0.46
C GLN A 114 2.13 21.26 0.84
N HIS A 115 1.38 21.04 1.91
CA HIS A 115 0.51 22.07 2.48
C HIS A 115 0.54 22.03 4.01
N ALA A 116 0.87 23.17 4.62
CA ALA A 116 0.93 23.34 6.08
C ALA A 116 1.76 22.25 6.78
N GLY A 117 2.95 21.94 6.24
CA GLY A 117 3.87 20.94 6.80
C GLY A 117 3.48 19.48 6.55
N ARG A 118 2.35 19.22 5.88
CA ARG A 118 1.94 17.86 5.46
C ARG A 118 2.25 17.64 3.99
N HIS A 119 2.59 16.40 3.68
CA HIS A 119 2.80 15.92 2.32
C HIS A 119 1.59 15.09 1.92
N GLN A 120 1.05 15.33 0.73
CA GLN A 120 -0.07 14.57 0.22
C GLN A 120 0.08 14.33 -1.28
N THR A 121 -0.30 13.15 -1.75
CA THR A 121 -0.39 12.88 -3.19
C THR A 121 -1.79 13.25 -3.66
N LEU A 122 -1.89 14.25 -4.54
CA LEU A 122 -3.16 14.85 -4.96
C LEU A 122 -3.21 15.01 -6.48
N CYS A 123 -4.39 14.82 -7.07
CA CYS A 123 -4.64 15.18 -8.47
C CYS A 123 -4.83 16.69 -8.60
N LEU A 124 -4.76 17.22 -9.82
CA LEU A 124 -4.91 18.65 -10.07
C LEU A 124 -6.22 19.25 -9.48
N PRO A 125 -7.40 18.61 -9.60
CA PRO A 125 -8.62 19.12 -8.96
C PRO A 125 -8.57 19.18 -7.42
N HIS A 126 -7.80 18.31 -6.78
CA HIS A 126 -7.61 18.28 -5.33
C HIS A 126 -6.34 18.98 -4.88
N ALA A 127 -5.57 19.56 -5.80
CA ALA A 127 -4.27 20.15 -5.50
C ALA A 127 -4.41 21.21 -4.40
N LYS A 128 -3.53 21.10 -3.40
CA LYS A 128 -3.49 22.04 -2.29
C LYS A 128 -2.05 22.31 -1.88
N GLY A 129 -1.69 23.58 -1.77
CA GLY A 129 -0.33 23.99 -1.41
C GLY A 129 0.63 23.94 -2.59
N THR A 130 1.91 23.69 -2.28
CA THR A 130 3.01 23.77 -3.25
C THR A 130 3.27 22.40 -3.85
N LEU A 131 3.33 22.31 -5.19
CA LEU A 131 3.79 21.11 -5.88
C LEU A 131 5.25 20.84 -5.54
N ILE A 132 5.55 19.62 -5.10
CA ILE A 132 6.93 19.12 -5.01
C ILE A 132 7.18 18.31 -6.28
N PRO A 133 7.94 18.86 -7.25
CA PRO A 133 8.27 18.10 -8.44
C PRO A 133 9.12 16.89 -8.04
N ALA A 134 8.83 15.74 -8.66
CA ALA A 134 9.74 14.62 -8.62
C ALA A 134 11.06 15.02 -9.29
N GLU A 135 12.16 14.41 -8.86
CA GLU A 135 13.43 14.54 -9.57
C GLU A 135 13.25 14.00 -11.00
N SER A 136 13.72 14.77 -11.99
CA SER A 136 13.61 14.40 -13.41
C SER A 136 14.16 12.99 -13.65
N GLY A 137 13.36 12.12 -14.27
CA GLY A 137 13.70 10.72 -14.54
C GLY A 137 13.55 9.76 -13.34
N ARG A 138 12.94 10.23 -12.24
CA ARG A 138 12.62 9.42 -11.03
C ARG A 138 11.14 9.52 -10.63
N GLU A 139 10.28 9.96 -11.54
CA GLU A 139 8.85 10.15 -11.32
C GLU A 139 8.15 8.84 -10.93
N ASP A 140 8.63 7.72 -11.44
CA ASP A 140 8.11 6.36 -11.28
C ASP A 140 9.03 5.45 -10.44
N VAL A 141 10.11 6.00 -9.87
CA VAL A 141 11.12 5.22 -9.15
C VAL A 141 10.77 5.14 -7.66
N GLN A 142 10.67 3.92 -7.14
CA GLN A 142 10.38 3.63 -5.74
C GLN A 142 11.52 2.86 -5.10
N PHE A 143 11.87 3.21 -3.86
CA PHE A 143 12.83 2.43 -3.07
C PHE A 143 12.10 1.27 -2.40
N VAL A 144 12.34 0.07 -2.92
CA VAL A 144 11.67 -1.16 -2.50
C VAL A 144 12.61 -2.02 -1.68
N ARG A 145 12.10 -2.57 -0.58
CA ARG A 145 12.78 -3.61 0.21
C ARG A 145 12.48 -4.97 -0.38
N ALA A 146 13.50 -5.65 -0.92
CA ALA A 146 13.43 -7.02 -1.40
C ALA A 146 14.10 -7.99 -0.40
N VAL A 147 13.45 -9.14 -0.17
CA VAL A 147 14.02 -10.23 0.62
C VAL A 147 15.01 -10.98 -0.25
N THR A 148 16.15 -11.36 0.33
CA THR A 148 17.24 -12.09 -0.33
C THR A 148 17.69 -13.23 0.56
N ALA A 149 18.47 -14.19 0.03
CA ALA A 149 19.06 -15.26 0.83
C ALA A 149 19.95 -14.77 2.00
N ARG A 150 20.44 -13.52 1.94
CA ARG A 150 21.32 -12.91 2.96
C ARG A 150 20.62 -11.86 3.83
N GLY A 151 19.28 -11.83 3.84
CA GLY A 151 18.49 -10.83 4.58
C GLY A 151 17.64 -9.99 3.65
N PHE A 152 17.80 -8.66 3.65
CA PHE A 152 17.06 -7.79 2.73
C PHE A 152 17.98 -6.76 2.06
N ARG A 153 17.61 -6.33 0.87
CA ARG A 153 18.21 -5.20 0.15
C ARG A 153 17.17 -4.15 -0.14
N ILE A 154 17.57 -2.89 -0.07
CA ILE A 154 16.73 -1.76 -0.48
C ILE A 154 17.34 -1.21 -1.76
N GLY A 155 16.52 -1.03 -2.80
CA GLY A 155 16.98 -0.49 -4.06
C GLY A 155 15.85 0.13 -4.88
N PRO A 156 16.20 0.95 -5.88
CA PRO A 156 15.22 1.57 -6.76
C PRO A 156 14.57 0.52 -7.68
N ARG A 157 13.27 0.67 -7.93
CA ARG A 157 12.53 -0.03 -8.97
C ARG A 157 11.55 0.93 -9.63
N ARG A 158 11.40 0.84 -10.95
CA ARG A 158 10.37 1.58 -11.68
C ARG A 158 9.02 0.88 -11.60
N TYR A 159 7.99 1.66 -11.33
CA TYR A 159 6.62 1.21 -11.16
C TYR A 159 5.73 1.69 -12.31
N ASP A 160 5.11 0.74 -13.00
CA ASP A 160 4.09 1.00 -14.02
C ASP A 160 2.70 0.98 -13.34
N ARG A 161 2.07 2.15 -13.28
CA ARG A 161 0.74 2.33 -12.67
C ARG A 161 -0.37 1.61 -13.43
N GLU A 162 -0.30 1.63 -14.75
CA GLU A 162 -1.35 1.08 -15.62
C GLU A 162 -1.37 -0.45 -15.49
N ALA A 163 -0.19 -1.06 -15.58
CA ALA A 163 -0.04 -2.50 -15.38
C ALA A 163 0.00 -2.93 -13.91
N ASP A 164 0.07 -1.97 -12.96
CA ASP A 164 0.14 -2.18 -11.52
C ASP A 164 1.25 -3.18 -11.11
N ARG A 165 2.45 -2.98 -11.68
CA ARG A 165 3.62 -3.83 -11.52
C ARG A 165 4.93 -3.03 -11.54
N PHE A 166 5.98 -3.59 -10.96
CA PHE A 166 7.33 -3.10 -11.22
C PHE A 166 7.85 -3.65 -12.55
N ILE A 167 8.50 -2.81 -13.35
CA ILE A 167 9.08 -3.21 -14.65
C ILE A 167 10.51 -3.74 -14.51
N ASP A 168 11.19 -3.40 -13.41
CA ASP A 168 12.54 -3.87 -13.09
C ASP A 168 12.52 -5.06 -12.12
N ARG A 169 13.59 -5.89 -12.18
CA ARG A 169 13.80 -6.98 -11.22
C ARG A 169 13.97 -6.46 -9.77
N PRO A 170 13.62 -7.27 -8.76
CA PRO A 170 13.89 -6.94 -7.36
C PRO A 170 15.39 -6.65 -7.09
N PRO A 171 15.71 -5.70 -6.19
CA PRO A 171 17.08 -5.42 -5.80
C PRO A 171 17.82 -6.66 -5.30
N GLY A 172 18.90 -7.03 -5.98
CA GLY A 172 19.79 -8.11 -5.55
C GLY A 172 19.60 -9.45 -6.24
N GLU A 173 18.71 -9.55 -7.21
CA GLU A 173 18.74 -10.61 -8.23
C GLU A 173 19.71 -10.16 -9.34
N GLU A 174 20.84 -10.87 -9.49
CA GLU A 174 21.79 -10.65 -10.60
C GLU A 174 21.17 -11.11 -11.93
N GLN A 175 21.71 -10.62 -13.05
CA GLN A 175 21.19 -10.88 -14.39
C GLN A 175 21.27 -12.35 -14.77
#